data_AF-A0A9E2Y1M3-F1
#
_entry.id   AF-A0A9E2Y1M3-F1
#
_cell.length_a   1.000
_cell.length_b   1.000
_cell.length_c   1.000
_cell.angle_alpha   90.00
_cell.angle_beta   90.00
_cell.angle_gamma   90.00
#
_symmetry.space_group_name_H-M   'P 1'
#
loop_
_entity.id
_entity.type
_entity.pdbx_description
1 polymer ?
#
loop_
_entity_poly.entity_id
_entity_poly.type
_entity_poly.pdbx_seq_one_letter_code
_entity_poly.pdbx_strand_id
1 'polypeptide(L)' 'MCEEEYEAAVAAFIRRNGITRCPTACVLPTQATPAAADRVALQRYAALRSQSRRQQAAGHDRSFWAAKVLAGPGE' A
#
# COMPACT_ATOMS: atom_id res chain seq x y z
N MET A 1 4.97 10.20 1.12
CA MET A 1 5.71 8.96 0.80
C MET A 1 6.71 9.28 -0.28
N CYS A 2 7.84 9.86 0.14
CA CYS A 2 9.01 9.93 -0.73
C CYS A 2 9.63 8.52 -0.86
N GLU A 3 10.48 8.33 -1.86
CA GLU A 3 11.13 7.04 -2.14
C GLU A 3 11.98 6.56 -0.95
N GLU A 4 12.59 7.50 -0.21
CA GLU A 4 13.37 7.22 1.00
C GLU A 4 12.53 6.67 2.15
N GLU A 5 11.32 7.21 2.37
CA GLU A 5 10.38 6.70 3.37
C GLU A 5 9.92 5.27 3.04
N TYR A 6 9.73 4.99 1.75
CA TYR A 6 9.37 3.65 1.28
C TYR A 6 10.50 2.64 1.51
N GLU A 7 11.72 2.98 1.11
CA GLU A 7 12.89 2.12 1.32
C GLU A 7 13.19 1.88 2.80
N ALA A 8 13.05 2.90 3.65
CA ALA A 8 13.21 2.77 5.09
C ALA A 8 12.20 1.78 5.71
N ALA A 9 10.93 1.86 5.29
CA ALA A 9 9.87 0.96 5.76
C ALA A 9 10.12 -0.49 5.30
N VAL A 10 10.57 -0.68 4.06
CA VAL A 10 10.92 -2.00 3.52
C VAL A 10 12.12 -2.60 4.28
N ALA A 11 13.16 -1.82 4.53
CA ALA A 11 14.33 -2.28 5.28
C ALA A 11 13.99 -2.68 6.72
N ALA A 12 13.11 -1.93 7.40
CA ALA A 12 12.63 -2.27 8.74
C ALA A 12 11.83 -3.58 8.76
N PHE A 13 10.96 -3.79 7.76
CA PHE A 13 10.18 -5.02 7.62
C PHE A 13 11.08 -6.25 7.40
N ILE A 14 12.09 -6.13 6.54
CA ILE A 14 13.02 -7.22 6.23
C ILE A 14 13.79 -7.65 7.48
N ARG A 15 14.36 -6.69 8.22
CA ARG A 15 15.09 -6.96 9.47
C ARG A 15 14.19 -7.61 10.52
N ARG A 16 12.98 -7.08 10.71
CA ARG A 16 12.01 -7.61 11.70
C ARG A 16 11.64 -9.07 11.42
N ASN A 17 11.51 -9.45 10.16
CA ASN A 17 11.03 -10.78 9.77
C ASN A 17 12.16 -11.75 9.40
N GLY A 18 13.43 -11.38 9.59
CA GLY A 18 14.57 -12.25 9.27
C GLY A 18 14.65 -12.62 7.80
N ILE A 19 14.14 -11.77 6.90
CA ILE A 19 14.15 -12.03 5.47
C ILE A 19 15.56 -11.76 4.94
N THR A 20 16.26 -12.81 4.54
CA THR A 20 17.53 -12.65 3.83
C THR A 20 17.23 -12.39 2.36
N ARG A 21 17.30 -11.12 1.94
CA ARG A 21 17.28 -10.78 0.52
C ARG A 21 18.50 -11.44 -0.13
N CYS A 22 18.29 -12.30 -1.13
CA CYS A 22 19.41 -12.79 -1.95
C CYS A 22 19.99 -11.56 -2.68
N PRO A 23 21.29 -11.25 -2.51
CA PRO A 23 21.86 -10.00 -3.02
C PRO A 23 21.69 -9.85 -4.53
N THR A 24 21.70 -10.93 -5.31
CA THR A 24 21.47 -10.87 -6.76
C THR A 24 19.99 -10.78 -7.15
N ALA A 25 19.09 -11.36 -6.35
CA ALA A 25 17.66 -11.38 -6.66
C ALA A 25 16.91 -10.12 -6.20
N CYS A 26 17.49 -9.34 -5.28
CA CYS A 26 16.82 -8.19 -4.67
C CYS A 26 17.49 -6.84 -4.94
N VAL A 27 18.67 -6.81 -5.55
CA VAL A 27 19.35 -5.56 -5.96
C VAL A 27 18.81 -5.06 -7.31
N LEU A 28 18.32 -5.94 -8.16
CA LEU A 28 17.67 -5.58 -9.42
C LEU A 28 16.20 -5.96 -9.40
N PRO A 29 15.29 -5.06 -9.81
CA PRO A 29 13.93 -5.43 -10.12
C PRO A 29 13.92 -6.64 -11.06
N THR A 30 12.97 -7.55 -10.87
CA THR A 30 12.76 -8.64 -11.81
C THR A 30 12.60 -8.04 -13.21
N GLN A 31 13.59 -8.25 -14.08
CA GLN A 31 13.59 -7.71 -15.45
C GLN A 31 12.61 -8.43 -16.39
N ALA A 32 11.81 -9.35 -15.85
CA ALA A 32 10.76 -10.01 -16.60
C ALA A 32 9.65 -9.01 -16.93
N THR A 33 9.40 -8.84 -18.22
CA THR A 33 8.20 -8.12 -18.67
C THR A 33 7.05 -9.11 -18.73
N PRO A 34 5.95 -8.91 -17.98
CA PRO A 34 4.80 -9.79 -18.06
C PRO A 34 4.19 -9.77 -19.46
N ALA A 35 3.51 -10.85 -19.85
CA ALA A 35 2.80 -10.89 -21.12
C ALA A 35 1.82 -9.69 -21.22
N ALA A 36 1.54 -9.21 -22.43
CA ALA A 36 0.68 -8.04 -22.62
C ALA A 36 -0.70 -8.23 -21.97
N ALA A 37 -1.27 -9.44 -22.04
CA ALA A 37 -2.53 -9.77 -21.38
C ALA A 37 -2.44 -9.64 -19.85
N ASP A 38 -1.38 -10.15 -19.24
CA ASP A 38 -1.16 -10.07 -17.80
C ASP A 38 -0.96 -8.62 -17.34
N ARG A 39 -0.25 -7.81 -18.13
CA ARG A 39 -0.09 -6.37 -17.83
C ARG A 39 -1.44 -5.65 -17.78
N VAL A 40 -2.33 -5.94 -18.74
CA VAL A 40 -3.68 -5.37 -18.75
C VAL A 40 -4.51 -5.85 -17.56
N ALA A 41 -4.43 -7.14 -17.21
CA ALA A 41 -5.10 -7.69 -16.04
C ALA A 41 -4.61 -7.04 -14.73
N LEU A 42 -3.30 -6.86 -14.58
CA LEU A 42 -2.69 -6.18 -13.43
C LEU A 42 -3.14 -4.72 -13.32
N GLN A 43 -3.20 -3.98 -14.43
CA GLN A 43 -3.70 -2.60 -14.44
C GLN A 43 -5.16 -2.51 -14.00
N ARG A 44 -6.03 -3.41 -14.48
CA ARG A 44 -7.44 -3.49 -14.06
C ARG A 44 -7.56 -3.78 -12.57
N TYR A 45 -6.82 -4.77 -12.07
CA TYR A 45 -6.79 -5.09 -10.64
C TYR A 45 -6.31 -3.90 -9.80
N ALA A 46 -5.26 -3.20 -10.23
CA ALA A 46 -4.75 -2.03 -9.53
C ALA A 46 -5.81 -0.91 -9.45
N ALA A 47 -6.56 -0.68 -10.54
CA ALA A 47 -7.65 0.28 -10.56
C ALA A 47 -8.76 -0.09 -9.56
N LEU A 48 -9.24 -1.34 -9.60
CA LEU A 48 -10.27 -1.85 -8.67
C LEU A 48 -9.81 -1.75 -7.20
N ARG A 49 -8.58 -2.17 -6.92
CA ARG A 49 -8.00 -2.08 -5.57
C ARG A 49 -7.88 -0.63 -5.10
N SER A 50 -7.50 0.30 -5.98
CA SER A 50 -7.43 1.73 -5.65
C SER A 50 -8.81 2.30 -5.30
N GLN A 51 -9.85 1.90 -6.03
CA GLN A 51 -11.21 2.32 -5.77
C GLN A 51 -11.72 1.78 -4.43
N SER A 52 -11.49 0.49 -4.16
CA SER A 52 -11.85 -0.13 -2.89
C SER A 52 -11.17 0.58 -1.70
N ARG A 53 -9.88 0.90 -1.82
CA ARG A 53 -9.15 1.65 -0.78
C ARG A 53 -9.72 3.06 -0.57
N ARG A 54 -10.09 3.77 -1.64
CA ARG A 54 -10.74 5.09 -1.53
C ARG A 54 -12.09 4.99 -0.81
N GLN A 55 -12.89 3.98 -1.12
CA GLN A 55 -14.17 3.75 -0.44
C GLN A 55 -13.99 3.43 1.03
N GLN A 56 -13.02 2.58 1.38
CA GLN A 56 -12.70 2.27 2.78
C GLN A 56 -12.22 3.51 3.53
N ALA A 57 -11.34 4.31 2.94
CA ALA A 57 -10.86 5.56 3.54
C ALA A 57 -12.02 6.56 3.74
N ALA A 58 -12.89 6.72 2.76
CA ALA A 58 -14.07 7.58 2.88
C ALA A 58 -15.06 7.07 3.94
N GLY A 59 -15.26 5.75 4.03
CA GLY A 59 -16.07 5.14 5.08
C GLY A 59 -15.49 5.39 6.47
N HIS A 60 -14.18 5.23 6.62
CA HIS A 60 -13.48 5.50 7.87
C HIS A 60 -13.57 6.98 8.28
N ASP A 61 -13.37 7.90 7.32
CA ASP A 61 -13.50 9.33 7.55
C ASP A 61 -14.93 9.71 7.99
N ARG A 62 -15.96 9.18 7.30
CA ARG A 62 -17.37 9.39 7.70
C ARG A 62 -17.64 8.88 9.11
N SER A 63 -17.17 7.68 9.46
CA SER A 63 -17.34 7.12 10.80
C SER A 63 -16.61 7.93 11.87
N PHE A 64 -15.41 8.41 11.56
CA PHE A 64 -14.62 9.26 12.46
C PHE A 64 -15.33 10.59 12.72
N TRP A 65 -15.82 11.27 11.68
CA TRP A 65 -16.57 12.52 11.83
C TRP A 65 -17.91 12.31 12.54
N ALA A 66 -18.62 11.22 12.26
CA ALA A 66 -19.84 10.88 12.97
C ALA A 66 -19.59 10.66 14.47
N ALA A 67 -18.53 9.92 14.84
CA ALA A 67 -18.14 9.72 16.22
C ALA A 67 -17.76 11.04 16.92
N LYS A 68 -17.03 11.92 16.22
CA LYS A 68 -16.67 13.25 16.75
C LYS A 68 -17.90 14.12 17.00
N VAL A 69 -18.88 14.11 16.10
CA VAL A 69 -20.14 14.85 16.27
C VAL A 69 -20.95 14.30 17.45
N LEU A 70 -21.01 12.97 17.60
CA LEU A 70 -21.71 12.32 18.70
C LEU A 70 -21.04 12.49 20.06
N ALA A 71 -19.71 12.65 20.09
CA ALA A 71 -18.97 12.94 21.32
C ALA A 71 -19.24 14.35 21.88
N GLY A 72 -19.80 15.26 21.07
CA GLY A 72 -20.01 16.67 21.42
C GLY A 72 -18.69 17.44 21.62
N PRO A 73 -18.72 18.79 21.71
CA PRO A 73 -17.57 19.54 22.19
C PRO A 73 -17.41 19.23 23.68
N GLY A 74 -16.44 18.40 24.04
CA GLY A 74 -16.01 18.29 25.43
C GLY A 74 -15.45 19.64 25.88
N GLU A 75 -16.01 20.18 26.96
CA GLU A 75 -15.41 21.26 27.75
C GLU A 75 -14.09 20.81 28.40
#